data_AF-A0A485D0P6-F1
#
_entry.id   AF-A0A485D0P6-F1
#
_cell.length_a   1.000
_cell.length_b   1.000
_cell.length_c   1.000
_cell.angle_alpha   90.00
_cell.angle_beta   90.00
_cell.angle_gamma   90.00
#
_symmetry.space_group_name_H-M   'P 1'
#
loop_
_entity.id
_entity.type
_entity.pdbx_description
1 polymer ?
#
loop_
_entity_poly.entity_id
_entity_poly.type
_entity_poly.pdbx_seq_one_letter_code
_entity_poly.pdbx_strand_id
1 'polypeptide(L)'
;MSQLNQFGQLIGDALQDWQPRPHPQRVTLEGRYCRLEPLSLQHAEALFAAHQQATDTRGWTWLLREPESSVEEYRQWIASIETLQDPIQFAVIDSRTGLPVGSLALMRIDPKNGVMEVGHVHFSPLLSRTPASTEAQWLLMRYAFETLGYRRYEWKCNSFNEPSRKAALRLGFQFEGRFRQALVIKGHNRDTDWFSIIDGEWPALNLAFQKMACRRQFYRRRQATPVPGDIT
;
A
#
# COMPACT_ATOMS: atom_id res chain seq x y z
N MET A 1 22.61 18.25 9.47
CA MET A 1 22.89 19.62 9.93
C MET A 1 22.81 20.56 8.74
N SER A 2 21.94 21.56 8.83
CA SER A 2 21.66 22.50 7.75
C SER A 2 22.90 23.34 7.41
N GLN A 3 23.18 23.53 6.13
CA GLN A 3 24.29 24.36 5.64
C GLN A 3 23.81 25.76 5.24
N LEU A 4 24.74 26.73 5.23
CA LEU A 4 24.51 28.06 4.68
C LEU A 4 25.13 28.17 3.28
N ASN A 5 24.43 28.80 2.34
CA ASN A 5 25.00 29.14 1.03
C ASN A 5 25.88 30.40 1.11
N GLN A 6 26.48 30.78 -0.02
CA GLN A 6 27.33 31.98 -0.13
C GLN A 6 26.63 33.31 0.20
N PHE A 7 25.30 33.31 0.36
CA PHE A 7 24.49 34.47 0.72
C PHE A 7 24.01 34.43 2.18
N GLY A 8 24.46 33.45 2.98
CA GLY A 8 24.05 33.30 4.37
C GLY A 8 22.63 32.72 4.54
N GLN A 9 22.10 32.00 3.55
CA GLN A 9 20.77 31.37 3.62
C GLN A 9 20.89 29.87 3.92
N LEU A 10 19.97 29.34 4.75
CA LEU A 10 19.89 27.91 5.04
C LEU A 10 19.43 27.11 3.81
N ILE A 11 20.17 26.06 3.45
CA ILE A 11 19.89 25.21 2.27
C ILE A 11 19.65 23.72 2.62
N GLY A 12 19.61 23.39 3.91
CA GLY A 12 19.43 22.01 4.38
C GLY A 12 20.71 21.18 4.41
N ASP A 13 20.56 19.88 4.63
CA ASP A 13 21.67 18.94 4.75
C ASP A 13 22.22 18.58 3.36
N ALA A 14 23.54 18.58 3.20
CA ALA A 14 24.16 18.15 1.95
C ALA A 14 24.04 16.63 1.76
N LEU A 15 23.64 16.21 0.56
CA LEU A 15 23.58 14.81 0.13
C LEU A 15 24.62 14.57 -0.97
N GLN A 16 25.91 14.62 -0.60
CA GLN A 16 27.03 14.62 -1.55
C GLN A 16 27.04 13.39 -2.47
N ASP A 17 26.60 12.24 -1.95
CA ASP A 17 26.58 10.97 -2.66
C ASP A 17 25.19 10.61 -3.23
N TRP A 18 24.27 11.58 -3.30
CA TRP A 18 22.94 11.32 -3.85
C TRP A 18 23.02 10.93 -5.33
N GLN A 19 22.33 9.86 -5.68
CA GLN A 19 22.12 9.43 -7.06
C GLN A 19 20.66 9.04 -7.26
N PRO A 20 20.11 9.11 -8.48
CA PRO A 20 18.80 8.55 -8.77
C PRO A 20 18.69 7.10 -8.31
N ARG A 21 17.53 6.72 -7.79
CA ARG A 21 17.24 5.36 -7.35
C ARG A 21 16.76 4.49 -8.53
N PRO A 22 16.83 3.14 -8.44
CA PRO A 22 16.30 2.29 -9.50
C PRO A 22 14.78 2.43 -9.61
N HIS A 23 14.25 2.41 -10.84
CA HIS A 23 12.81 2.32 -11.04
C HIS A 23 12.29 0.96 -10.54
N PRO A 24 11.14 0.90 -9.83
CA PRO A 24 10.54 -0.35 -9.38
C PRO A 24 10.29 -1.29 -10.57
N GLN A 25 10.45 -2.59 -10.33
CA GLN A 25 10.29 -3.65 -11.30
C GLN A 25 9.06 -4.51 -10.97
N ARG A 26 8.57 -5.27 -11.96
CA ARG A 26 7.50 -6.25 -11.78
C ARG A 26 8.07 -7.53 -11.16
N VAL A 27 8.25 -7.50 -9.85
CA VAL A 27 8.76 -8.64 -9.06
C VAL A 27 7.71 -9.14 -8.09
N THR A 28 7.72 -10.45 -7.81
CA THR A 28 6.90 -11.01 -6.74
C THR A 28 7.56 -10.71 -5.39
N LEU A 29 6.78 -10.15 -4.46
CA LEU A 29 7.25 -9.85 -3.10
C LEU A 29 6.63 -10.84 -2.11
N GLU A 30 7.48 -11.67 -1.52
CA GLU A 30 7.06 -12.73 -0.62
C GLU A 30 6.93 -12.25 0.84
N GLY A 31 5.80 -12.62 1.45
CA GLY A 31 5.47 -12.41 2.85
C GLY A 31 5.00 -13.71 3.52
N ARG A 32 4.46 -13.60 4.74
CA ARG A 32 3.99 -14.73 5.54
C ARG A 32 2.49 -14.99 5.38
N TYR A 33 1.68 -13.93 5.30
CA TYR A 33 0.23 -13.97 5.19
C TYR A 33 -0.25 -13.72 3.76
N CYS A 34 0.53 -12.99 2.98
CA CYS A 34 0.30 -12.77 1.56
C CYS A 34 1.62 -12.68 0.79
N ARG A 35 1.51 -12.77 -0.52
CA ARG A 35 2.53 -12.31 -1.47
C ARG A 35 1.93 -11.28 -2.40
N LEU A 36 2.77 -10.41 -2.94
CA LEU A 36 2.38 -9.44 -3.97
C LEU A 36 2.88 -9.91 -5.32
N GLU A 37 1.98 -10.13 -6.26
CA GLU A 37 2.32 -10.48 -7.65
C GLU A 37 2.01 -9.29 -8.55
N PRO A 38 2.83 -9.00 -9.59
CA PRO A 38 2.46 -8.02 -10.61
C PRO A 38 1.06 -8.32 -11.16
N LEU A 39 0.19 -7.31 -11.17
CA LEU A 39 -1.19 -7.48 -11.61
C LEU A 39 -1.21 -7.94 -13.08
N SER A 40 -1.97 -9.00 -13.36
CA SER A 40 -2.13 -9.54 -14.71
C SER A 40 -3.56 -10.02 -14.95
N LEU A 41 -3.92 -10.27 -16.20
CA LEU A 41 -5.22 -10.81 -16.60
C LEU A 41 -5.62 -12.10 -15.86
N GLN A 42 -4.65 -12.89 -15.42
CA GLN A 42 -4.88 -14.15 -14.69
C GLN A 42 -5.59 -13.91 -13.34
N HIS A 43 -5.43 -12.72 -12.76
CA HIS A 43 -6.01 -12.37 -11.47
C HIS A 43 -7.47 -11.88 -11.57
N ALA A 44 -7.94 -11.57 -12.79
CA ALA A 44 -9.18 -10.82 -12.99
C ALA A 44 -10.40 -11.50 -12.36
N GLU A 45 -10.58 -12.80 -12.61
CA GLU A 45 -11.77 -13.53 -12.18
C GLU A 45 -11.86 -13.65 -10.66
N ALA A 46 -10.76 -14.04 -10.01
CA ALA A 46 -10.73 -14.18 -8.56
C ALA A 46 -10.78 -12.83 -7.83
N LEU A 47 -10.15 -11.78 -8.36
CA LEU A 47 -10.28 -10.43 -7.80
C LEU A 47 -11.71 -9.91 -7.92
N PHE A 48 -12.33 -10.04 -9.09
CA PHE A 48 -13.72 -9.64 -9.29
C PHE A 48 -14.65 -10.38 -8.32
N ALA A 49 -14.51 -11.71 -8.20
CA ALA A 49 -15.27 -12.52 -7.24
C ALA A 49 -15.03 -12.10 -5.78
N ALA A 50 -13.80 -11.73 -5.42
CA ALA A 50 -13.48 -11.23 -4.08
C ALA A 50 -14.18 -9.89 -3.79
N HIS A 51 -14.21 -8.96 -4.75
CA HIS A 51 -14.92 -7.68 -4.59
C HIS A 51 -16.44 -7.85 -4.50
N GLN A 52 -17.01 -8.84 -5.21
CA GLN A 52 -18.44 -9.18 -5.15
C GLN A 52 -18.90 -9.74 -3.80
N GLN A 53 -17.98 -10.07 -2.87
CA GLN A 53 -18.33 -10.42 -1.49
C GLN A 53 -18.79 -9.21 -0.66
N ALA A 54 -18.65 -7.99 -1.18
CA ALA A 54 -19.12 -6.79 -0.50
C ALA A 54 -20.65 -6.72 -0.53
N THR A 55 -21.26 -6.28 0.57
CA THR A 55 -22.72 -6.11 0.67
C THR A 55 -23.24 -4.94 -0.17
N ASP A 56 -22.37 -4.00 -0.50
CA ASP A 56 -22.67 -2.81 -1.30
C ASP A 56 -21.39 -2.24 -1.93
N THR A 57 -21.52 -1.11 -2.64
CA THR A 57 -20.45 -0.48 -3.41
C THR A 57 -19.66 0.59 -2.64
N ARG A 58 -19.83 0.73 -1.31
CA ARG A 58 -19.14 1.79 -0.53
C ARG A 58 -17.62 1.72 -0.57
N GLY A 59 -17.05 0.55 -0.91
CA GLY A 59 -15.61 0.39 -1.15
C GLY A 59 -15.09 1.25 -2.30
N TRP A 60 -15.97 1.68 -3.21
CA TRP A 60 -15.65 2.45 -4.40
C TRP A 60 -15.80 3.96 -4.24
N THR A 61 -16.37 4.43 -3.12
CA THR A 61 -16.69 5.85 -2.90
C THR A 61 -15.50 6.78 -3.13
N TRP A 62 -14.30 6.35 -2.73
CA TRP A 62 -13.08 7.17 -2.79
C TRP A 62 -12.09 6.73 -3.87
N LEU A 63 -12.41 5.70 -4.64
CA LEU A 63 -11.60 5.27 -5.77
C LEU A 63 -11.87 6.18 -6.98
N LEU A 64 -10.92 6.23 -7.92
CA LEU A 64 -11.05 7.01 -9.14
C LEU A 64 -12.10 6.45 -10.12
N ARG A 65 -12.49 5.19 -9.91
CA ARG A 65 -13.35 4.44 -10.84
C ARG A 65 -14.65 4.01 -10.16
N GLU A 66 -15.63 3.65 -10.98
CA GLU A 66 -16.86 2.99 -10.55
C GLU A 66 -16.71 1.46 -10.60
N PRO A 67 -17.53 0.72 -9.83
CA PRO A 67 -17.57 -0.74 -9.91
C PRO A 67 -17.91 -1.20 -11.33
N GLU A 68 -17.21 -2.23 -11.80
CA GLU A 68 -17.51 -2.90 -13.04
C GLU A 68 -18.75 -3.78 -12.91
N SER A 69 -19.53 -3.87 -13.99
CA SER A 69 -20.75 -4.66 -14.05
C SER A 69 -20.48 -6.15 -14.33
N SER A 70 -19.29 -6.47 -14.84
CA SER A 70 -18.90 -7.84 -15.22
C SER A 70 -17.40 -8.09 -15.08
N VAL A 71 -17.04 -9.37 -15.01
CA VAL A 71 -15.64 -9.81 -15.04
C VAL A 71 -14.94 -9.40 -16.34
N GLU A 72 -15.67 -9.26 -17.44
CA GLU A 72 -15.10 -8.89 -18.73
C GLU A 72 -14.67 -7.41 -18.76
N GLU A 73 -15.49 -6.52 -18.21
CA GLU A 73 -15.10 -5.13 -17.97
C GLU A 73 -13.89 -5.04 -17.03
N TYR A 74 -13.85 -5.88 -15.99
CA TYR A 74 -12.71 -5.95 -15.07
C TYR A 74 -11.42 -6.43 -15.77
N ARG A 75 -11.51 -7.43 -16.66
CA ARG A 75 -10.38 -7.87 -17.51
C ARG A 75 -9.88 -6.76 -18.41
N GLN A 76 -10.78 -6.04 -19.08
CA GLN A 76 -10.42 -4.90 -19.93
C GLN A 76 -9.70 -3.81 -19.12
N TRP A 77 -10.17 -3.54 -17.90
CA TRP A 77 -9.48 -2.62 -17.01
C TRP A 77 -8.05 -3.11 -16.67
N ILE A 78 -7.88 -4.37 -16.29
CA ILE A 78 -6.54 -4.94 -16.02
C ILE A 78 -5.63 -4.86 -17.25
N ALA A 79 -6.12 -5.24 -18.44
CA ALA A 79 -5.36 -5.16 -19.69
C ALA A 79 -4.87 -3.72 -19.96
N SER A 80 -5.66 -2.71 -19.60
CA SER A 80 -5.30 -1.31 -19.80
C SER A 80 -4.20 -0.79 -18.86
N ILE A 81 -3.89 -1.51 -17.78
CA ILE A 81 -2.95 -1.05 -16.74
C ILE A 81 -1.77 -2.00 -16.50
N GLU A 82 -1.85 -3.28 -16.86
CA GLU A 82 -0.83 -4.28 -16.50
C GLU A 82 0.57 -3.97 -17.08
N THR A 83 0.63 -3.22 -18.19
CA THR A 83 1.89 -2.81 -18.85
C THR A 83 2.37 -1.41 -18.51
N LEU A 84 1.60 -0.61 -17.75
CA LEU A 84 1.98 0.76 -17.39
C LEU A 84 3.24 0.80 -16.54
N GLN A 85 4.12 1.77 -16.78
CA GLN A 85 5.31 1.97 -15.93
C GLN A 85 4.97 2.78 -14.65
N ASP A 86 3.88 3.54 -14.67
CA ASP A 86 3.33 4.24 -13.52
C ASP A 86 1.81 4.41 -13.76
N PRO A 87 0.94 3.87 -12.89
CA PRO A 87 1.22 3.07 -11.69
C PRO A 87 1.68 1.63 -12.02
N ILE A 88 2.57 1.06 -11.21
CA ILE A 88 2.85 -0.39 -11.19
C ILE A 88 1.93 -1.07 -10.18
N GLN A 89 1.03 -1.90 -10.68
CA GLN A 89 -0.01 -2.56 -9.89
C GLN A 89 0.40 -3.95 -9.43
N PHE A 90 -0.01 -4.29 -8.22
CA PHE A 90 0.19 -5.61 -7.62
C PHE A 90 -1.13 -6.18 -7.14
N ALA A 91 -1.36 -7.47 -7.40
CA ALA A 91 -2.38 -8.27 -6.76
C ALA A 91 -1.85 -8.79 -5.41
N VAL A 92 -2.70 -8.74 -4.39
CA VAL A 92 -2.43 -9.33 -3.06
C VAL A 92 -2.98 -10.74 -3.05
N ILE A 93 -2.10 -11.74 -3.02
CA ILE A 93 -2.48 -13.15 -2.97
C ILE A 93 -2.50 -13.62 -1.53
N ASP A 94 -3.63 -14.13 -1.04
CA ASP A 94 -3.73 -14.72 0.30
C ASP A 94 -2.94 -16.04 0.32
N SER A 95 -1.92 -16.13 1.18
CA SER A 95 -1.08 -17.33 1.29
C SER A 95 -1.86 -18.57 1.76
N ARG A 96 -3.04 -18.41 2.38
CA ARG A 96 -3.86 -19.54 2.82
C ARG A 96 -4.63 -20.20 1.68
N THR A 97 -5.13 -19.40 0.75
CA THR A 97 -6.04 -19.86 -0.31
C THR A 97 -5.35 -19.93 -1.67
N GLY A 98 -4.25 -19.20 -1.83
CA GLY A 98 -3.58 -19.01 -3.13
C GLY A 98 -4.34 -18.08 -4.07
N LEU A 99 -5.41 -17.42 -3.61
CA LEU A 99 -6.28 -16.57 -4.43
C LEU A 99 -5.96 -15.08 -4.26
N PRO A 100 -6.06 -14.27 -5.33
CA PRO A 100 -5.95 -12.82 -5.24
C PRO A 100 -7.19 -12.24 -4.53
N VAL A 101 -6.97 -11.37 -3.55
CA VAL A 101 -8.02 -10.83 -2.64
C VAL A 101 -8.02 -9.31 -2.56
N GLY A 102 -7.23 -8.62 -3.38
CA GLY A 102 -7.21 -7.17 -3.52
C GLY A 102 -6.00 -6.70 -4.30
N SER A 103 -5.86 -5.39 -4.46
CA SER A 103 -4.73 -4.79 -5.17
C SER A 103 -4.24 -3.51 -4.51
N LEU A 104 -3.01 -3.12 -4.85
CA LEU A 104 -2.40 -1.84 -4.52
C LEU A 104 -1.26 -1.55 -5.52
N ALA A 105 -0.84 -0.30 -5.62
CA ALA A 105 0.16 0.11 -6.59
C ALA A 105 1.26 0.99 -6.03
N LEU A 106 2.43 0.93 -6.66
CA LEU A 106 3.45 1.98 -6.60
C LEU A 106 3.18 2.97 -7.73
N MET A 107 3.16 4.26 -7.42
CA MET A 107 2.83 5.30 -8.39
C MET A 107 3.53 6.63 -8.09
N ARG A 108 3.41 7.59 -9.00
CA ARG A 108 4.10 8.89 -8.94
C ARG A 108 5.58 8.71 -8.63
N ILE A 109 6.19 7.82 -9.40
CA ILE A 109 7.54 7.32 -9.18
C ILE A 109 8.51 8.42 -9.62
N ASP A 110 9.33 8.89 -8.68
CA ASP A 110 10.39 9.86 -8.91
C ASP A 110 11.74 9.24 -8.54
N PRO A 111 12.40 8.54 -9.47
CA PRO A 111 13.72 7.96 -9.24
C PRO A 111 14.77 9.03 -8.93
N LYS A 112 14.66 10.21 -9.55
CA LYS A 112 15.62 11.31 -9.41
C LYS A 112 15.70 11.78 -7.96
N ASN A 113 14.57 11.89 -7.27
CA ASN A 113 14.51 12.34 -5.87
C ASN A 113 14.28 11.20 -4.87
N GLY A 114 14.07 9.96 -5.33
CA GLY A 114 13.82 8.81 -4.48
C GLY A 114 12.48 8.93 -3.75
N VAL A 115 11.44 9.36 -4.45
CA VAL A 115 10.08 9.55 -3.92
C VAL A 115 9.12 8.65 -4.67
N MET A 116 8.22 7.97 -3.95
CA MET A 116 7.11 7.23 -4.57
C MET A 116 5.89 7.24 -3.68
N GLU A 117 4.73 6.96 -4.26
CA GLU A 117 3.45 6.88 -3.56
C GLU A 117 2.92 5.45 -3.60
N VAL A 118 2.33 5.00 -2.48
CA VAL A 118 1.38 3.89 -2.50
C VAL A 118 -0.02 4.40 -2.75
N GLY A 119 -0.65 3.86 -3.78
CA GLY A 119 -1.97 4.27 -4.20
C GLY A 119 -2.76 3.12 -4.80
N HIS A 120 -3.92 3.45 -5.36
CA HIS A 120 -4.84 2.47 -5.94
C HIS A 120 -5.13 1.27 -5.01
N VAL A 121 -5.09 1.51 -3.69
CA VAL A 121 -5.36 0.48 -2.68
C VAL A 121 -6.84 0.11 -2.76
N HIS A 122 -7.11 -1.10 -3.24
CA HIS A 122 -8.46 -1.65 -3.35
C HIS A 122 -8.49 -3.05 -2.75
N PHE A 123 -8.82 -3.12 -1.46
CA PHE A 123 -8.87 -4.37 -0.71
C PHE A 123 -10.31 -4.87 -0.63
N SER A 124 -10.55 -6.11 -1.04
CA SER A 124 -11.86 -6.75 -0.89
C SER A 124 -12.21 -6.97 0.60
N PRO A 125 -13.45 -7.36 0.93
CA PRO A 125 -13.81 -7.79 2.28
C PRO A 125 -12.94 -8.96 2.81
N LEU A 126 -12.45 -9.82 1.93
CA LEU A 126 -11.58 -10.96 2.30
C LEU A 126 -10.21 -10.49 2.81
N LEU A 127 -9.74 -9.32 2.36
CA LEU A 127 -8.44 -8.77 2.73
C LEU A 127 -8.54 -7.69 3.80
N SER A 128 -9.57 -6.86 3.75
CA SER A 128 -9.71 -5.69 4.62
C SER A 128 -9.66 -6.05 6.10
N ARG A 129 -8.85 -5.30 6.88
CA ARG A 129 -8.68 -5.48 8.34
C ARG A 129 -8.08 -6.84 8.75
N THR A 130 -7.42 -7.55 7.84
CA THR A 130 -6.66 -8.78 8.15
C THR A 130 -5.16 -8.50 8.34
N PRO A 131 -4.38 -9.45 8.92
CA PRO A 131 -2.91 -9.35 8.91
C PRO A 131 -2.31 -9.19 7.51
N ALA A 132 -2.87 -9.88 6.51
CA ALA A 132 -2.43 -9.79 5.11
C ALA A 132 -2.55 -8.35 4.57
N SER A 133 -3.61 -7.60 4.92
CA SER A 133 -3.71 -6.20 4.47
C SER A 133 -2.60 -5.30 5.00
N THR A 134 -2.10 -5.58 6.21
CA THR A 134 -0.99 -4.82 6.80
C THR A 134 0.34 -5.28 6.22
N GLU A 135 0.50 -6.59 6.01
CA GLU A 135 1.70 -7.14 5.41
C GLU A 135 1.88 -6.70 3.95
N ALA A 136 0.82 -6.62 3.15
CA ALA A 136 0.87 -6.09 1.79
C ALA A 136 1.47 -4.68 1.74
N GLN A 137 1.07 -3.79 2.66
CA GLN A 137 1.65 -2.45 2.77
C GLN A 137 3.12 -2.50 3.19
N TRP A 138 3.44 -3.35 4.17
CA TRP A 138 4.82 -3.53 4.64
C TRP A 138 5.74 -4.08 3.54
N LEU A 139 5.28 -5.00 2.70
CA LEU A 139 6.06 -5.56 1.60
C LEU A 139 6.46 -4.48 0.59
N LEU A 140 5.54 -3.58 0.21
CA LEU A 140 5.87 -2.46 -0.66
C LEU A 140 6.80 -1.43 0.01
N MET A 141 6.57 -1.09 1.28
CA MET A 141 7.47 -0.20 2.02
C MET A 141 8.90 -0.80 2.11
N ARG A 142 9.00 -2.09 2.44
CA ARG A 142 10.28 -2.81 2.49
C ARG A 142 10.98 -2.78 1.13
N TYR A 143 10.24 -3.02 0.05
CA TYR A 143 10.79 -2.93 -1.30
C TYR A 143 11.30 -1.51 -1.61
N ALA A 144 10.51 -0.48 -1.31
CA ALA A 144 10.88 0.92 -1.53
C ALA A 144 12.15 1.32 -0.77
N PHE A 145 12.19 1.06 0.55
CA PHE A 145 13.29 1.50 1.40
C PHE A 145 14.53 0.59 1.33
N GLU A 146 14.36 -0.72 1.42
CA GLU A 146 15.50 -1.66 1.56
C GLU A 146 16.05 -2.12 0.22
N THR A 147 15.20 -2.26 -0.80
CA THR A 147 15.64 -2.74 -2.12
C THR A 147 15.96 -1.59 -3.06
N LEU A 148 15.09 -0.59 -3.13
CA LEU A 148 15.28 0.53 -4.06
C LEU A 148 16.01 1.71 -3.43
N GLY A 149 16.11 1.76 -2.10
CA GLY A 149 16.79 2.86 -1.38
C GLY A 149 16.06 4.20 -1.49
N TYR A 150 14.75 4.21 -1.72
CA TYR A 150 13.97 5.43 -1.78
C TYR A 150 13.96 6.12 -0.42
N ARG A 151 13.88 7.46 -0.45
CA ARG A 151 14.00 8.30 0.73
C ARG A 151 12.67 8.74 1.31
N ARG A 152 11.61 8.66 0.50
CA ARG A 152 10.28 9.10 0.86
C ARG A 152 9.22 8.21 0.23
N TYR A 153 8.29 7.75 1.06
CA TYR A 153 7.16 6.92 0.68
C TYR A 153 5.86 7.61 1.07
N GLU A 154 5.01 7.90 0.09
CA GLU A 154 3.85 8.78 0.25
C GLU A 154 2.54 7.99 0.32
N TRP A 155 1.60 8.52 1.10
CA TRP A 155 0.20 8.10 1.10
C TRP A 155 -0.68 9.32 0.89
N LYS A 156 -1.71 9.17 0.07
CA LYS A 156 -2.75 10.19 -0.11
C LYS A 156 -4.14 9.64 0.02
N CYS A 157 -5.03 10.47 0.54
CA CYS A 157 -6.45 10.16 0.48
C CYS A 157 -7.30 11.43 0.34
N ASN A 158 -8.54 11.24 -0.08
CA ASN A 158 -9.56 12.26 0.09
C ASN A 158 -9.66 12.61 1.59
N SER A 159 -9.78 13.89 1.94
CA SER A 159 -9.88 14.36 3.33
C SER A 159 -11.09 13.79 4.10
N PHE A 160 -12.14 13.38 3.38
CA PHE A 160 -13.31 12.71 3.95
C PHE A 160 -13.18 11.18 4.01
N ASN A 161 -12.12 10.60 3.46
CA ASN A 161 -11.84 9.16 3.55
C ASN A 161 -11.16 8.83 4.90
N GLU A 162 -11.93 8.93 5.97
CA GLU A 162 -11.47 8.64 7.33
C GLU A 162 -10.86 7.24 7.49
N PRO A 163 -11.41 6.16 6.88
CA PRO A 163 -10.78 4.84 6.94
C PRO A 163 -9.36 4.82 6.38
N SER A 164 -9.13 5.50 5.25
CA SER A 164 -7.79 5.59 4.66
C SER A 164 -6.84 6.42 5.51
N ARG A 165 -7.30 7.55 6.08
CA ARG A 165 -6.51 8.37 7.00
C ARG A 165 -6.09 7.58 8.25
N LYS A 166 -7.03 6.84 8.85
CA LYS A 166 -6.75 5.95 10.00
C LYS A 166 -5.75 4.85 9.63
N ALA A 167 -5.83 4.31 8.42
CA ALA A 167 -4.88 3.31 7.94
C ALA A 167 -3.46 3.88 7.82
N ALA A 168 -3.30 5.05 7.19
CA ALA A 168 -2.01 5.73 7.05
C ALA A 168 -1.35 5.98 8.43
N LEU A 169 -2.09 6.59 9.35
CA LEU A 169 -1.59 6.87 10.71
C LEU A 169 -1.20 5.59 11.47
N ARG A 170 -2.03 4.54 11.38
CA ARG A 170 -1.75 3.25 12.02
C ARG A 170 -0.49 2.58 11.45
N LEU A 171 -0.20 2.78 10.17
CA LEU A 171 0.97 2.25 9.49
C LEU A 171 2.25 3.08 9.75
N GLY A 172 2.14 4.20 10.47
CA GLY A 172 3.27 5.04 10.86
C GLY A 172 3.53 6.24 9.97
N PHE A 173 2.68 6.48 8.96
CA PHE A 173 2.81 7.68 8.14
C PHE A 173 2.52 8.95 8.94
N GLN A 174 3.33 9.99 8.72
CA GLN A 174 3.19 11.32 9.31
C GLN A 174 2.34 12.22 8.40
N PHE A 175 1.39 12.96 8.98
CA PHE A 175 0.58 13.93 8.22
C PHE A 175 1.38 15.19 7.93
N GLU A 176 1.33 15.66 6.69
CA GLU A 176 2.12 16.83 6.25
C GLU A 176 1.26 18.01 5.79
N GLY A 177 0.01 17.77 5.43
CA GLY A 177 -0.89 18.84 5.05
C GLY A 177 -2.02 18.41 4.14
N ARG A 178 -2.87 19.40 3.83
CA ARG A 178 -4.03 19.25 2.97
C ARG A 178 -3.93 20.18 1.78
N PHE A 179 -3.99 19.61 0.58
CA PHE A 179 -4.18 20.40 -0.63
C PHE A 179 -5.67 20.60 -0.84
N ARG A 180 -6.14 21.84 -0.66
CA ARG A 180 -7.55 22.22 -0.87
C ARG A 180 -7.85 22.28 -2.36
N GLN A 181 -9.02 21.81 -2.76
CA GLN A 181 -9.47 21.77 -4.15
C GLN A 181 -8.48 21.10 -5.11
N ALA A 182 -7.78 20.08 -4.61
CA ALA A 182 -6.69 19.44 -5.36
C ALA A 182 -7.20 18.74 -6.63
N LEU A 183 -8.40 18.17 -6.58
CA LEU A 183 -8.99 17.37 -7.67
C LEU A 183 -10.51 17.53 -7.70
N VAL A 184 -11.11 17.25 -8.86
CA VAL A 184 -12.54 16.96 -9.00
C VAL A 184 -12.69 15.48 -9.34
N ILE A 185 -13.32 14.70 -8.46
CA ILE A 185 -13.50 13.25 -8.62
C ILE A 185 -15.00 12.95 -8.55
N LYS A 186 -15.52 12.23 -9.55
CA LYS A 186 -16.95 11.85 -9.62
C LYS A 186 -17.89 13.06 -9.46
N GLY A 187 -17.51 14.21 -10.04
CA GLY A 187 -18.29 15.46 -9.95
C GLY A 187 -18.18 16.22 -8.63
N HIS A 188 -17.35 15.77 -7.67
CA HIS A 188 -17.20 16.40 -6.37
C HIS A 188 -15.79 16.95 -6.13
N ASN A 189 -15.71 18.02 -5.34
CA ASN A 189 -14.44 18.54 -4.83
C ASN A 189 -13.71 17.47 -4.00
N ARG A 190 -12.41 17.31 -4.23
CA ARG A 190 -11.51 16.51 -3.40
C ARG A 190 -10.38 17.39 -2.88
N ASP A 191 -10.43 17.65 -1.58
CA ASP A 191 -9.24 18.01 -0.83
C ASP A 191 -8.42 16.75 -0.58
N THR A 192 -7.10 16.85 -0.69
CA THR A 192 -6.20 15.69 -0.55
C THR A 192 -5.33 15.85 0.68
N ASP A 193 -5.47 14.92 1.62
CA ASP A 193 -4.57 14.78 2.76
C ASP A 193 -3.32 14.01 2.32
N TRP A 194 -2.15 14.57 2.65
CA TRP A 194 -0.85 14.02 2.36
C TRP A 194 -0.18 13.48 3.62
N PHE A 195 0.40 12.30 3.49
CA PHE A 195 1.20 11.68 4.52
C PHE A 195 2.47 11.09 3.93
N SER A 196 3.51 10.92 4.74
CA SER A 196 4.77 10.31 4.32
C SER A 196 5.40 9.45 5.39
N ILE A 197 6.30 8.57 4.96
CA ILE A 197 7.35 7.96 5.77
C ILE A 197 8.67 8.31 5.09
N ILE A 198 9.69 8.65 5.86
CA ILE A 198 11.06 8.86 5.34
C ILE A 198 12.01 7.71 5.71
N ASP A 199 13.12 7.62 4.97
CA ASP A 199 14.18 6.62 5.18
C ASP A 199 14.66 6.53 6.64
N GLY A 200 14.81 7.66 7.34
CA GLY A 200 15.21 7.69 8.75
C GLY A 200 14.19 7.08 9.73
N GLU A 201 12.91 7.03 9.36
CA GLU A 201 11.83 6.47 10.20
C GLU A 201 11.63 4.97 9.96
N TRP A 202 12.00 4.49 8.76
CA TRP A 202 11.78 3.12 8.33
C TRP A 202 12.35 2.05 9.28
N PRO A 203 13.59 2.13 9.80
CA PRO A 203 14.14 1.07 10.65
C PRO A 203 13.29 0.74 11.88
N ALA A 204 12.76 1.78 12.55
CA ALA A 204 11.90 1.61 13.73
C ALA A 204 10.54 1.02 13.35
N LEU A 205 9.96 1.47 12.23
CA LEU A 205 8.70 0.96 11.71
C LEU A 205 8.82 -0.50 11.29
N ASN A 206 9.86 -0.86 10.56
CA ASN A 206 10.14 -2.23 10.13
C ASN A 206 10.21 -3.18 11.33
N LEU A 207 10.94 -2.80 12.39
CA LEU A 207 11.02 -3.56 13.62
C LEU A 207 9.63 -3.72 14.28
N ALA A 208 8.81 -2.67 14.29
CA ALA A 208 7.45 -2.73 14.83
C ALA A 208 6.54 -3.70 14.04
N PHE A 209 6.61 -3.67 12.70
CA PHE A 209 5.88 -4.60 11.83
C PHE A 209 6.28 -6.05 12.08
N GLN A 210 7.58 -6.33 12.16
CA GLN A 210 8.09 -7.68 12.44
C GLN A 210 7.65 -8.19 13.82
N LYS A 211 7.70 -7.33 14.85
CA LYS A 211 7.20 -7.67 16.21
C LYS A 211 5.70 -7.95 16.23
N MET A 212 4.90 -7.16 15.51
CA MET A 212 3.46 -7.39 15.40
C MET A 212 3.14 -8.72 14.72
N ALA A 213 3.86 -9.07 13.65
CA ALA A 213 3.70 -10.35 12.97
C ALA A 213 4.04 -11.53 13.91
N CYS A 214 5.10 -11.40 14.72
CA CYS A 214 5.48 -12.42 15.70
C CYS A 214 4.42 -12.57 16.82
N ARG A 215 3.95 -11.47 17.42
CA ARG A 215 2.93 -11.50 18.48
C ARG A 215 1.64 -12.19 18.01
N ARG A 216 1.16 -11.87 16.80
CA ARG A 216 -0.05 -12.50 16.23
C ARG A 216 0.11 -14.02 16.06
N GLN A 217 1.32 -14.49 15.75
CA GLN A 217 1.60 -15.93 15.66
C GLN A 217 1.51 -16.61 17.03
N PHE A 218 2.04 -15.99 18.07
CA PHE A 218 1.97 -16.52 19.44
C PHE A 218 0.51 -16.69 19.91
N TYR A 219 -0.34 -15.68 19.67
CA TYR A 219 -1.76 -15.76 20.02
C TYR A 219 -2.51 -16.84 19.21
N ARG A 220 -2.25 -16.96 17.89
CA ARG A 220 -2.85 -18.02 17.07
C ARG A 220 -2.45 -19.43 17.53
N ARG A 221 -1.18 -19.65 17.89
CA ARG A 221 -0.72 -20.95 18.39
C ARG A 221 -1.39 -21.33 19.71
N ARG A 222 -1.59 -20.38 20.63
CA ARG A 222 -2.31 -20.62 21.90
C ARG A 222 -3.79 -20.93 21.73
N GLN A 223 -4.46 -20.36 20.72
CA GLN A 223 -5.86 -20.68 20.42
C GLN A 223 -6.03 -22.01 19.69
N ALA A 224 -4.96 -22.53 19.06
CA ALA A 224 -4.97 -23.79 18.33
C ALA A 224 -4.56 -25.00 19.20
N THR A 225 -4.09 -24.80 20.43
CA THR A 225 -3.89 -25.89 21.40
C THR A 225 -5.25 -26.33 21.95
N PRO A 226 -5.70 -27.59 21.73
CA PRO A 226 -6.87 -28.11 22.41
C PRO A 226 -6.61 -28.08 23.91
N VAL A 227 -7.60 -27.66 24.70
CA VAL A 227 -7.62 -27.95 26.13
C VAL A 227 -7.59 -29.48 26.24
N PRO A 228 -6.62 -30.10 26.93
CA PRO A 228 -6.69 -31.53 27.21
C PRO A 228 -8.00 -31.75 27.95
N GLY A 229 -8.91 -32.50 27.33
CA GLY A 229 -10.17 -32.84 27.96
C GLY A 229 -9.90 -33.53 29.29
N ASP A 230 -10.60 -33.08 30.32
CA ASP A 230 -10.65 -33.76 31.60
C ASP A 230 -11.00 -35.23 31.34
N ILE A 231 -10.04 -36.09 31.64
CA ILE A 231 -10.27 -37.52 31.73
C ILE A 231 -10.92 -37.73 33.09
N THR A 232 -12.10 -38.35 33.05
CA THR A 232 -12.97 -38.83 34.14
C THR A 232 -13.79 -37.80 34.92
#